data_AF-A0A416VYC4-F1
#
_entry.id   AF-A0A416VYC4-F1
#
_cell.length_a   1.000
_cell.length_b   1.000
_cell.length_c   1.000
_cell.angle_alpha   90.00
_cell.angle_beta   90.00
_cell.angle_gamma   90.00
#
_symmetry.space_group_name_H-M   'P 1'
#
loop_
_entity.id
_entity.type
_entity.pdbx_description
1 polymer ?
#
loop_
_entity_poly.entity_id
_entity_poly.type
_entity_poly.pdbx_seq_one_letter_code
_entity_poly.pdbx_strand_id
1 'polypeptide(L)'
;MRKTVRKIMALVLMGVATFGLVACGSVEEKTGIETSGNDVMKMSGEKSQIHLTQTKETDEGFEVPDPKKTNGTVEVVIHKCQYAEETDATFCTEKKDEPTYDLSYLGFKDRVYITNATVGNISGEGECLVLVIDENKNVDINENYAYIAVLDYKNKKSYLTRTDIFAGLGGRDEQLNLWDVTGDGKDEVILSSEPNMHVDWNLYEFTGKELKRIYSNVETAELERDAFRVELLDDYKMKITGVKFNYEQIISLLDLGCQKSELEYVDPNDLDRSDNQAARVYKEGKLGMTEEDTAGALSLHALMAETWDNHYAEYDYFKERNDDKTIRTSLRITIGSKEIGKLNVYLKYDAETDSLVIGRAEFVGEK
;
A
#
# COMPACT_ATOMS: atom_id res chain seq x y z
N MET A 1 37.32 6.90 -41.67
CA MET A 1 37.64 8.32 -41.92
C MET A 1 37.09 9.15 -40.77
N ARG A 2 37.98 9.86 -40.06
CA ARG A 2 37.68 10.83 -38.99
C ARG A 2 37.19 12.16 -39.58
N LYS A 3 36.28 12.83 -38.88
CA LYS A 3 36.07 14.30 -38.72
C LYS A 3 34.88 14.44 -37.76
N THR A 4 35.01 14.72 -36.46
CA THR A 4 35.52 15.91 -35.75
C THR A 4 34.85 17.21 -36.17
N VAL A 5 33.91 17.70 -35.34
CA VAL A 5 33.76 19.12 -34.99
C VAL A 5 33.38 19.22 -33.51
N ARG A 6 34.00 20.19 -32.83
CA ARG A 6 34.07 20.46 -31.39
C ARG A 6 33.34 21.77 -31.07
N LYS A 7 32.77 21.85 -29.85
CA LYS A 7 32.57 23.03 -28.97
C LYS A 7 31.55 24.08 -29.45
N ILE A 8 30.70 24.65 -28.58
CA ILE A 8 31.08 25.66 -27.57
C ILE A 8 30.18 25.59 -26.32
N MET A 9 30.83 25.80 -25.19
CA MET A 9 30.35 25.94 -23.82
C MET A 9 29.98 27.42 -23.60
N ALA A 10 28.84 27.73 -22.98
CA ALA A 10 28.52 29.09 -22.50
C ALA A 10 28.27 29.05 -21.00
N LEU A 11 29.27 29.55 -20.27
CA LEU A 11 29.28 29.83 -18.84
C LEU A 11 28.74 31.26 -18.66
N VAL A 12 27.77 31.49 -17.78
CA VAL A 12 27.42 32.83 -17.31
C VAL A 12 27.54 32.85 -15.79
N LEU A 13 28.51 33.62 -15.32
CA LEU A 13 28.77 33.87 -13.90
C LEU A 13 29.34 35.30 -13.84
N MET A 14 28.64 36.22 -13.17
CA MET A 14 29.28 37.28 -12.36
C MET A 14 28.27 38.18 -11.62
N GLY A 15 28.63 38.49 -10.37
CA GLY A 15 28.07 39.54 -9.51
C GLY A 15 27.77 39.04 -8.09
N VAL A 16 28.76 38.63 -7.29
CA VAL A 16 29.61 39.43 -6.37
C VAL A 16 28.82 40.30 -5.37
N ALA A 17 28.79 39.86 -4.11
CA ALA A 17 28.87 40.73 -2.95
C ALA A 17 29.74 40.06 -1.86
N THR A 18 30.89 40.67 -1.65
CA THR A 18 31.90 40.51 -0.58
C THR A 18 31.31 40.83 0.81
N PHE A 19 31.81 40.47 2.00
CA PHE A 19 33.16 40.31 2.59
C PHE A 19 33.00 39.53 3.92
N GLY A 20 34.07 38.89 4.42
CA GLY A 20 34.18 38.56 5.86
C GLY A 20 34.78 37.20 6.22
N LEU A 21 36.05 36.95 5.87
CA LEU A 21 36.93 35.97 6.52
C LEU A 21 37.39 36.51 7.89
N VAL A 22 37.31 35.70 8.97
CA VAL A 22 38.40 35.54 9.96
C VAL A 22 38.33 34.12 10.55
N ALA A 23 39.50 33.51 10.66
CA ALA A 23 39.77 32.15 11.09
C ALA A 23 40.06 32.01 12.61
N CYS A 24 40.08 30.74 13.05
CA CYS A 24 40.84 30.15 14.16
C CYS A 24 40.62 30.63 15.61
N GLY A 25 40.34 29.66 16.49
CA GLY A 25 40.59 29.80 17.92
C GLY A 25 39.99 28.66 18.74
N SER A 26 40.77 27.59 18.96
CA SER A 26 40.56 26.60 20.02
C SER A 26 40.87 27.23 21.39
N VAL A 27 39.94 27.17 22.34
CA VAL A 27 40.21 27.36 23.78
C VAL A 27 39.28 26.44 24.58
N GLU A 28 39.88 25.47 25.28
CA GLU A 28 39.29 24.86 26.48
C GLU A 28 39.38 25.86 27.63
N GLU A 29 38.30 26.09 28.37
CA GLU A 29 38.41 26.42 29.80
C GLU A 29 37.17 25.93 30.58
N LYS A 30 37.43 25.03 31.52
CA LYS A 30 36.51 24.63 32.59
C LYS A 30 36.49 25.71 33.66
N THR A 31 35.32 26.13 34.11
CA THR A 31 35.06 26.45 35.54
C THR A 31 33.57 26.28 35.81
N GLY A 32 33.24 25.39 36.75
CA GLY A 32 31.88 25.16 37.21
C GLY A 32 31.41 26.16 38.26
N ILE A 33 30.09 26.29 38.38
CA ILE A 33 29.39 26.68 39.61
C ILE A 33 28.14 25.80 39.69
N GLU A 34 28.06 24.98 40.74
CA GLU A 34 26.85 24.27 41.18
C GLU A 34 25.93 25.20 41.97
N THR A 35 24.62 25.01 41.80
CA THR A 35 23.51 25.01 42.79
C THR A 35 22.21 25.16 41.97
N SER A 36 21.10 24.48 42.19
CA SER A 36 20.63 23.51 43.17
C SER A 36 19.25 23.01 42.70
N GLY A 37 18.96 21.72 42.86
CA GLY A 37 17.60 21.21 43.16
C GLY A 37 16.54 21.24 42.05
N ASN A 38 16.50 20.17 41.26
CA ASN A 38 15.34 19.28 41.21
C ASN A 38 15.74 18.02 40.45
N ASP A 39 15.85 16.91 41.18
CA ASP A 39 16.01 15.57 40.64
C ASP A 39 14.83 15.25 39.71
N VAL A 40 15.01 15.48 38.41
CA VAL A 40 14.31 14.69 37.41
C VAL A 40 15.19 13.47 37.21
N MET A 41 14.80 12.39 37.89
CA MET A 41 15.29 11.04 37.65
C MET A 41 15.24 10.79 36.14
N LYS A 42 16.38 10.93 35.45
CA LYS A 42 16.56 10.38 34.11
C LYS A 42 16.50 8.86 34.29
N MET A 43 15.31 8.29 34.19
CA MET A 43 15.21 6.89 33.82
C MET A 43 15.75 6.80 32.41
N SER A 44 17.03 6.48 32.29
CA SER A 44 17.58 5.90 31.08
C SER A 44 16.91 4.53 30.92
N GLY A 45 15.70 4.53 30.37
CA GLY A 45 15.06 3.29 29.95
C GLY A 45 16.01 2.65 28.94
N GLU A 46 16.43 1.43 29.22
CA GLU A 46 17.10 0.60 28.23
C GLU A 46 16.27 0.65 26.95
N LYS A 47 16.89 0.99 25.83
CA LYS A 47 16.22 0.87 24.53
C LYS A 47 15.99 -0.62 24.33
N SER A 48 14.74 -1.08 24.42
CA SER A 48 14.38 -2.39 23.90
C SER A 48 14.70 -2.40 22.40
N GLN A 49 15.52 -3.34 21.97
CA GLN A 49 15.87 -3.55 20.57
C GLN A 49 15.21 -4.86 20.14
N ILE A 50 14.45 -4.81 19.05
CA ILE A 50 13.75 -5.98 18.51
C ILE A 50 14.56 -6.49 17.31
N HIS A 51 15.03 -7.72 17.39
CA HIS A 51 15.63 -8.44 16.26
C HIS A 51 14.58 -9.40 15.71
N LEU A 52 14.00 -9.02 14.58
CA LEU A 52 13.07 -9.86 13.83
C LEU A 52 13.84 -10.64 12.75
N THR A 53 13.82 -11.96 12.85
CA THR A 53 14.34 -12.87 11.83
C THR A 53 13.16 -13.56 11.14
N GLN A 54 13.13 -13.49 9.81
CA GLN A 54 12.16 -14.22 8.98
C GLN A 54 12.87 -15.40 8.30
N THR A 55 12.36 -16.62 8.50
CA THR A 55 12.98 -17.88 8.04
C THR A 55 11.96 -18.78 7.34
N LYS A 56 12.44 -19.72 6.52
CA LYS A 56 11.62 -20.76 5.86
C LYS A 56 11.71 -22.12 6.56
N GLU A 57 12.69 -22.27 7.46
CA GLU A 57 12.97 -23.54 8.12
C GLU A 57 11.92 -23.81 9.19
N THR A 58 11.12 -24.87 9.06
CA THR A 58 10.03 -25.17 10.00
C THR A 58 10.50 -25.81 11.31
N ASP A 59 11.78 -26.19 11.37
CA ASP A 59 12.47 -26.82 12.50
C ASP A 59 12.88 -25.80 13.59
N GLU A 60 12.76 -24.50 13.32
CA GLU A 60 13.24 -23.44 14.21
C GLU A 60 12.38 -23.27 15.48
N GLY A 61 12.99 -22.70 16.52
CA GLY A 61 12.32 -22.39 17.79
C GLY A 61 11.42 -21.16 17.68
N PHE A 62 10.30 -21.28 16.96
CA PHE A 62 9.34 -20.20 16.74
C PHE A 62 8.66 -19.77 18.05
N GLU A 63 8.99 -18.55 18.49
CA GLU A 63 8.42 -17.95 19.70
C GLU A 63 8.28 -16.43 19.52
N VAL A 64 7.18 -15.89 20.03
CA VAL A 64 6.97 -14.46 20.18
C VAL A 64 6.82 -14.15 21.68
N PRO A 65 7.86 -13.60 22.33
CA PRO A 65 7.87 -13.39 23.77
C PRO A 65 6.78 -12.40 24.23
N ASP A 66 6.19 -12.64 25.41
CA ASP A 66 5.23 -11.71 26.04
C ASP A 66 5.93 -10.40 26.46
N PRO A 67 5.50 -9.23 25.95
CA PRO A 67 6.05 -7.93 26.35
C PRO A 67 6.13 -7.71 27.86
N LYS A 68 5.19 -8.26 28.65
CA LYS A 68 5.19 -8.11 30.13
C LYS A 68 6.31 -8.88 30.83
N LYS A 69 6.85 -9.91 30.19
CA LYS A 69 7.83 -10.84 30.80
C LYS A 69 9.23 -10.68 30.23
N THR A 70 9.37 -10.00 29.10
CA THR A 70 10.65 -9.83 28.40
C THR A 70 11.33 -8.53 28.79
N ASN A 71 12.65 -8.54 29.01
CA ASN A 71 13.47 -7.36 29.26
C ASN A 71 14.69 -7.35 28.34
N GLY A 72 15.23 -6.16 28.05
CA GLY A 72 16.39 -5.99 27.18
C GLY A 72 16.08 -6.27 25.71
N THR A 73 17.00 -6.96 25.04
CA THR A 73 16.91 -7.36 23.64
C THR A 73 15.84 -8.43 23.44
N VAL A 74 15.03 -8.28 22.39
CA VAL A 74 13.96 -9.21 22.03
C VAL A 74 14.36 -9.89 20.73
N GLU A 75 14.57 -11.20 20.77
CA GLU A 75 14.80 -12.03 19.59
C GLU A 75 13.47 -12.67 19.19
N VAL A 76 13.05 -12.46 17.94
CA VAL A 76 11.82 -13.03 17.40
C VAL A 76 12.13 -13.69 16.07
N VAL A 77 11.80 -14.98 15.98
CA VAL A 77 11.92 -15.76 14.75
C VAL A 77 10.51 -16.08 14.26
N ILE A 78 10.21 -15.68 13.03
CA ILE A 78 8.91 -15.91 12.39
C ILE A 78 9.11 -16.65 11.07
N HIS A 79 8.29 -17.68 10.87
CA HIS A 79 8.20 -18.40 9.62
C HIS A 79 7.62 -17.49 8.54
N LYS A 80 8.26 -17.44 7.38
CA LYS A 80 7.78 -16.71 6.21
C LYS A 80 7.75 -17.65 5.02
N CYS A 81 6.54 -17.85 4.47
CA CYS A 81 6.35 -18.60 3.23
C CYS A 81 7.19 -17.99 2.10
N GLN A 82 7.74 -18.85 1.23
CA GLN A 82 8.39 -18.42 -0.01
C GLN A 82 7.54 -18.84 -1.20
N TYR A 83 7.51 -17.98 -2.21
CA TYR A 83 7.08 -18.31 -3.57
C TYR A 83 7.77 -19.59 -4.07
N ALA A 84 6.99 -20.55 -4.58
CA ALA A 84 7.55 -21.71 -5.27
C ALA A 84 8.09 -21.25 -6.64
N GLU A 85 9.37 -21.50 -6.92
CA GLU A 85 10.09 -21.03 -8.11
C GLU A 85 9.48 -21.53 -9.46
N GLU A 86 8.63 -22.56 -9.44
CA GLU A 86 8.02 -23.13 -10.65
C GLU A 86 6.56 -22.73 -10.90
N THR A 87 5.90 -22.07 -9.93
CA THR A 87 4.49 -21.66 -10.09
C THR A 87 4.23 -20.18 -9.78
N ASP A 88 5.27 -19.37 -9.52
CA ASP A 88 5.20 -17.93 -9.23
C ASP A 88 4.08 -17.53 -8.24
N ALA A 89 3.61 -18.46 -7.40
CA ALA A 89 2.50 -18.27 -6.50
C ALA A 89 2.97 -18.43 -5.06
N THR A 90 2.58 -17.51 -4.18
CA THR A 90 2.56 -17.74 -2.73
C THR A 90 1.47 -18.76 -2.46
N PHE A 91 1.84 -20.04 -2.52
CA PHE A 91 1.13 -21.02 -1.72
C PHE A 91 2.04 -21.25 -0.54
N CYS A 92 1.61 -20.81 0.64
CA CYS A 92 2.05 -21.53 1.82
C CYS A 92 1.73 -23.01 1.55
N THR A 93 2.73 -23.87 1.76
CA THR A 93 2.53 -25.32 1.89
C THR A 93 1.25 -25.56 2.68
N GLU A 94 0.43 -26.55 2.30
CA GLU A 94 -0.84 -26.87 2.99
C GLU A 94 -0.75 -26.51 4.48
N LYS A 95 -1.57 -25.54 4.98
CA LYS A 95 -1.51 -24.91 6.33
C LYS A 95 -1.11 -25.86 7.47
N LYS A 96 -1.42 -27.15 7.30
CA LYS A 96 -1.03 -28.27 8.15
C LYS A 96 0.45 -28.31 8.55
N ASP A 97 1.38 -27.88 7.69
CA ASP A 97 2.82 -27.95 7.96
C ASP A 97 3.41 -26.63 8.47
N GLU A 98 2.57 -25.59 8.65
CA GLU A 98 3.03 -24.29 9.12
C GLU A 98 3.20 -24.25 10.65
N PRO A 99 4.26 -23.59 11.14
CA PRO A 99 4.44 -23.34 12.56
C PRO A 99 3.29 -22.49 13.13
N THR A 100 2.72 -22.95 14.24
CA THR A 100 1.76 -22.17 15.02
C THR A 100 2.46 -21.54 16.22
N TYR A 101 1.90 -20.46 16.76
CA TYR A 101 2.47 -19.68 17.86
C TYR A 101 1.53 -19.66 19.06
N ASP A 102 2.10 -19.78 20.27
CA ASP A 102 1.34 -19.55 21.51
C ASP A 102 1.29 -18.05 21.80
N LEU A 103 0.15 -17.45 21.50
CA LEU A 103 -0.16 -16.05 21.79
C LEU A 103 -1.27 -15.93 22.85
N SER A 104 -1.36 -16.88 23.78
CA SER A 104 -2.40 -16.91 24.82
C SER A 104 -2.41 -15.66 25.72
N TYR A 105 -1.28 -14.96 25.84
CA TYR A 105 -1.19 -13.68 26.56
C TYR A 105 -1.94 -12.53 25.85
N LEU A 106 -2.29 -12.68 24.56
CA LEU A 106 -3.19 -11.80 23.80
C LEU A 106 -4.66 -12.23 23.91
N GLY A 107 -4.96 -13.36 24.55
CA GLY A 107 -6.31 -13.87 24.75
C GLY A 107 -6.74 -14.97 23.77
N PHE A 108 -5.86 -15.41 22.86
CA PHE A 108 -6.12 -16.57 22.01
C PHE A 108 -6.19 -17.85 22.84
N LYS A 109 -7.19 -18.69 22.55
CA LYS A 109 -7.39 -19.97 23.27
C LYS A 109 -6.51 -21.08 22.71
N ASP A 110 -6.36 -21.07 21.39
CA ASP A 110 -5.60 -22.04 20.62
C ASP A 110 -4.34 -21.36 20.06
N ARG A 111 -3.38 -22.17 19.59
CA ARG A 111 -2.22 -21.62 18.87
C ARG A 111 -2.70 -21.06 17.52
N VAL A 112 -2.05 -20.00 17.07
CA VAL A 112 -2.45 -19.23 15.88
C VAL A 112 -1.33 -19.21 14.84
N TYR A 113 -1.64 -18.86 13.60
CA TYR A 113 -0.60 -18.56 12.62
C TYR A 113 -0.25 -17.07 12.65
N ILE A 114 0.99 -16.76 12.29
CA ILE A 114 1.43 -15.41 11.99
C ILE A 114 1.70 -15.36 10.50
N THR A 115 0.86 -14.63 9.77
CA THR A 115 0.93 -14.52 8.31
C THR A 115 1.91 -13.42 7.87
N ASN A 116 2.06 -12.38 8.69
CA ASN A 116 3.03 -11.31 8.43
C ASN A 116 3.52 -10.65 9.72
N ALA A 117 4.70 -10.04 9.66
CA ALA A 117 5.28 -9.35 10.79
C ALA A 117 6.29 -8.28 10.36
N THR A 118 6.36 -7.19 11.11
CA THR A 118 7.33 -6.13 10.91
C THR A 118 7.57 -5.34 12.20
N VAL A 119 8.53 -4.41 12.18
CA VAL A 119 8.88 -3.56 13.32
C VAL A 119 8.76 -2.09 12.90
N GLY A 120 8.18 -1.26 13.76
CA GLY A 120 8.07 0.19 13.52
C GLY A 120 7.64 0.98 14.75
N ASN A 121 7.65 2.31 14.64
CA ASN A 121 7.38 3.23 15.76
C ASN A 121 5.89 3.52 15.91
N ILE A 122 5.10 2.50 16.24
CA ILE A 122 3.63 2.63 16.35
C ILE A 122 3.20 3.49 17.55
N SER A 123 3.87 3.34 18.69
CA SER A 123 3.48 4.04 19.92
C SER A 123 4.08 5.45 20.04
N GLY A 124 5.01 5.82 19.14
CA GLY A 124 5.77 7.07 19.21
C GLY A 124 6.90 7.05 20.25
N GLU A 125 7.04 5.97 21.00
CA GLU A 125 7.99 5.85 22.10
C GLU A 125 9.14 4.87 21.80
N GLY A 126 9.15 4.22 20.64
CA GLY A 126 10.17 3.24 20.26
C GLY A 126 9.60 2.17 19.32
N GLU A 127 10.47 1.22 18.96
CA GLU A 127 10.10 0.11 18.10
C GLU A 127 9.09 -0.82 18.80
N CYS A 128 8.00 -1.11 18.10
CA CYS A 128 7.02 -2.13 18.41
C CYS A 128 7.10 -3.26 17.38
N LEU A 129 6.88 -4.50 17.80
CA LEU A 129 6.64 -5.60 16.88
C LEU A 129 5.16 -5.62 16.50
N VAL A 130 4.88 -5.62 15.21
CA VAL A 130 3.52 -5.70 14.65
C VAL A 130 3.35 -7.05 13.98
N LEU A 131 2.29 -7.76 14.32
CA LEU A 131 1.96 -9.08 13.79
C LEU A 131 0.60 -9.05 13.11
N VAL A 132 0.48 -9.72 11.97
CA VAL A 132 -0.79 -10.15 11.40
C VAL A 132 -1.01 -11.61 11.78
N ILE A 133 -2.19 -11.89 12.32
CA ILE A 133 -2.50 -13.17 12.96
C ILE A 133 -3.75 -13.76 12.30
N ASP A 134 -3.64 -15.01 11.89
CA ASP A 134 -4.73 -15.88 11.48
C ASP A 134 -5.05 -16.85 12.63
N GLU A 135 -6.27 -16.78 13.17
CA GLU A 135 -6.71 -17.67 14.26
C GLU A 135 -6.87 -19.13 13.81
N ASN A 136 -6.76 -19.42 12.51
CA ASN A 136 -6.92 -20.74 11.90
C ASN A 136 -8.06 -21.55 12.50
N LYS A 137 -9.19 -20.89 12.65
CA LYS A 137 -10.40 -21.66 12.85
C LYS A 137 -10.64 -22.29 11.47
N ASN A 138 -10.78 -23.62 11.39
CA ASN A 138 -11.26 -24.31 10.19
C ASN A 138 -12.72 -23.92 9.89
N VAL A 139 -12.99 -22.62 9.76
CA VAL A 139 -14.28 -22.02 9.44
C VAL A 139 -14.31 -21.72 7.96
N ASP A 140 -15.53 -21.43 7.50
CA ASP A 140 -15.71 -20.74 6.24
C ASP A 140 -14.73 -19.55 6.15
N ILE A 141 -14.03 -19.46 5.03
CA ILE A 141 -13.04 -18.42 4.75
C ILE A 141 -13.67 -17.01 4.85
N ASN A 142 -14.99 -16.93 4.66
CA ASN A 142 -15.79 -15.71 4.82
C ASN A 142 -16.11 -15.35 6.29
N GLU A 143 -15.61 -16.12 7.25
CA GLU A 143 -15.76 -15.87 8.69
C GLU A 143 -14.41 -15.78 9.42
N ASN A 144 -13.30 -16.01 8.70
CA ASN A 144 -11.95 -15.97 9.27
C ASN A 144 -11.33 -14.59 9.08
N TYR A 145 -11.42 -13.74 10.09
CA TYR A 145 -10.87 -12.38 10.04
C TYR A 145 -9.44 -12.34 10.57
N ALA A 146 -8.58 -11.56 9.93
CA ALA A 146 -7.23 -11.28 10.41
C ALA A 146 -7.27 -10.41 11.68
N TYR A 147 -6.27 -10.59 12.53
CA TYR A 147 -6.01 -9.73 13.68
C TYR A 147 -4.66 -9.03 13.52
N ILE A 148 -4.57 -7.81 14.02
CA ILE A 148 -3.30 -7.11 14.16
C ILE A 148 -2.94 -7.05 15.65
N ALA A 149 -1.76 -7.54 16.00
CA ALA A 149 -1.18 -7.35 17.32
C ALA A 149 -0.06 -6.31 17.28
N VAL A 150 -0.04 -5.41 18.25
CA VAL A 150 1.07 -4.48 18.49
C VAL A 150 1.70 -4.83 19.83
N LEU A 151 2.96 -5.22 19.81
CA LEU A 151 3.74 -5.65 20.97
C LEU A 151 4.77 -4.57 21.31
N ASP A 152 4.48 -3.80 22.35
CA ASP A 152 5.32 -2.72 22.86
C ASP A 152 6.16 -3.25 24.04
N TYR A 153 7.34 -3.78 23.71
CA TYR A 153 8.29 -4.33 24.69
C TYR A 153 8.90 -3.29 25.61
N LYS A 154 8.99 -2.03 25.15
CA LYS A 154 9.48 -0.93 25.98
C LYS A 154 8.49 -0.64 27.11
N ASN A 155 7.21 -0.54 26.78
CA ASN A 155 6.14 -0.20 27.72
C ASN A 155 5.49 -1.41 28.39
N LYS A 156 5.94 -2.64 28.09
CA LYS A 156 5.42 -3.88 28.65
C LYS A 156 3.93 -4.07 28.37
N LYS A 157 3.50 -3.69 27.17
CA LYS A 157 2.09 -3.72 26.74
C LYS A 157 1.93 -4.45 25.42
N SER A 158 0.74 -5.00 25.27
CA SER A 158 0.33 -5.71 24.08
C SER A 158 -1.09 -5.27 23.75
N TYR A 159 -1.35 -5.09 22.46
CA TYR A 159 -2.62 -4.60 21.94
C TYR A 159 -3.06 -5.54 20.82
N LEU A 160 -4.35 -5.84 20.77
CA LEU A 160 -4.92 -6.74 19.77
C LEU A 160 -6.16 -6.07 19.16
N THR A 161 -6.17 -5.96 17.84
CA THR A 161 -7.28 -5.40 17.07
C THR A 161 -7.75 -6.44 16.06
N ARG A 162 -9.05 -6.76 16.09
CA ARG A 162 -9.69 -7.56 15.04
C ARG A 162 -9.96 -6.69 13.82
N THR A 163 -9.70 -7.20 12.63
CA THR A 163 -9.95 -6.49 11.36
C THR A 163 -11.20 -7.03 10.66
N ASP A 164 -11.61 -6.36 9.58
CA ASP A 164 -12.58 -6.83 8.60
C ASP A 164 -11.92 -7.42 7.35
N ILE A 165 -10.58 -7.53 7.34
CA ILE A 165 -9.82 -8.24 6.30
C ILE A 165 -9.90 -9.73 6.58
N PHE A 166 -10.23 -10.53 5.58
CA PHE A 166 -10.23 -11.98 5.69
C PHE A 166 -8.81 -12.54 5.70
N ALA A 167 -8.55 -13.45 6.64
CA ALA A 167 -7.27 -14.09 6.84
C ALA A 167 -7.07 -15.27 5.89
N GLY A 168 -5.97 -15.26 5.13
CA GLY A 168 -5.53 -16.35 4.25
C GLY A 168 -6.50 -16.65 3.10
N LEU A 169 -7.26 -15.65 2.65
CA LEU A 169 -8.28 -15.86 1.62
C LEU A 169 -7.64 -16.28 0.29
N GLY A 170 -8.07 -17.42 -0.26
CA GLY A 170 -7.53 -17.96 -1.51
C GLY A 170 -6.07 -18.44 -1.43
N GLY A 171 -5.55 -18.68 -0.22
CA GLY A 171 -4.15 -19.08 -0.01
C GLY A 171 -3.15 -17.93 -0.10
N ARG A 172 -3.61 -16.68 -0.01
CA ARG A 172 -2.79 -15.46 -0.09
C ARG A 172 -2.69 -14.81 1.28
N ASP A 173 -1.47 -14.53 1.70
CA ASP A 173 -1.20 -13.86 2.98
C ASP A 173 -1.42 -12.35 2.87
N GLU A 174 -1.81 -11.75 3.99
CA GLU A 174 -2.00 -10.31 4.09
C GLU A 174 -0.64 -9.57 4.01
N GLN A 175 -0.66 -8.40 3.41
CA GLN A 175 0.50 -7.50 3.38
C GLN A 175 0.41 -6.50 4.52
N LEU A 176 1.55 -6.30 5.19
CA LEU A 176 1.70 -5.38 6.30
C LEU A 176 2.74 -4.31 5.95
N ASN A 177 2.31 -3.04 5.96
CA ASN A 177 3.19 -1.89 5.75
C ASN A 177 3.02 -0.90 6.90
N LEU A 178 4.12 -0.25 7.30
CA LEU A 178 4.15 0.77 8.34
C LEU A 178 4.66 2.09 7.79
N TRP A 179 3.93 3.17 8.07
CA TRP A 179 4.31 4.51 7.63
C TRP A 179 3.64 5.63 8.42
N ASP A 180 4.40 6.68 8.75
CA ASP A 180 3.92 7.97 9.29
C ASP A 180 3.16 8.80 8.23
N VAL A 181 1.94 8.35 7.96
CA VAL A 181 0.97 8.94 7.03
C VAL A 181 0.37 10.23 7.61
N THR A 182 0.11 10.25 8.91
CA THR A 182 -0.46 11.43 9.60
C THR A 182 0.56 12.54 9.80
N GLY A 183 1.85 12.20 9.84
CA GLY A 183 2.93 13.16 10.06
C GLY A 183 3.16 13.52 11.52
N ASP A 184 2.61 12.77 12.45
CA ASP A 184 2.80 12.98 13.89
C ASP A 184 4.07 12.29 14.44
N GLY A 185 4.78 11.55 13.59
CA GLY A 185 6.01 10.83 13.92
C GLY A 185 5.79 9.42 14.47
N LYS A 186 4.54 8.93 14.46
CA LYS A 186 4.18 7.53 14.68
C LYS A 186 3.89 6.86 13.35
N ASP A 187 4.21 5.57 13.26
CA ASP A 187 3.83 4.80 12.09
C ASP A 187 2.37 4.36 12.20
N GLU A 188 1.56 4.66 11.19
CA GLU A 188 0.28 4.00 10.97
C GLU A 188 0.48 2.59 10.39
N VAL A 189 -0.49 1.71 10.65
CA VAL A 189 -0.52 0.34 10.12
C VAL A 189 -1.40 0.28 8.87
N ILE A 190 -0.83 -0.13 7.74
CA ILE A 190 -1.55 -0.43 6.51
C ILE A 190 -1.60 -1.95 6.37
N LEU A 191 -2.82 -2.51 6.41
CA LEU A 191 -3.06 -3.93 6.19
C LEU A 191 -3.83 -4.09 4.88
N SER A 192 -3.37 -4.96 3.99
CA SER A 192 -4.09 -5.28 2.77
C SER A 192 -4.16 -6.78 2.49
N SER A 193 -5.21 -7.22 1.80
CA SER A 193 -5.42 -8.58 1.32
C SER A 193 -6.01 -8.53 -0.09
N GLU A 194 -5.95 -9.63 -0.84
CA GLU A 194 -6.56 -9.72 -2.16
C GLU A 194 -7.50 -10.93 -2.26
N PRO A 195 -8.75 -10.80 -1.79
CA PRO A 195 -9.64 -11.94 -1.73
C PRO A 195 -10.13 -12.43 -3.10
N ASN A 196 -10.26 -11.57 -4.12
CA ASN A 196 -10.67 -12.01 -5.47
C ASN A 196 -10.51 -10.94 -6.56
N MET A 197 -9.32 -10.83 -7.18
CA MET A 197 -9.00 -9.84 -8.23
C MET A 197 -9.20 -8.36 -7.82
N HIS A 198 -9.33 -8.06 -6.53
CA HIS A 198 -9.29 -6.70 -6.00
C HIS A 198 -8.49 -6.68 -4.70
N VAL A 199 -7.88 -5.54 -4.38
CA VAL A 199 -7.20 -5.30 -3.11
C VAL A 199 -8.18 -4.71 -2.11
N ASP A 200 -8.37 -5.43 -1.01
CA ASP A 200 -8.97 -4.90 0.21
C ASP A 200 -7.85 -4.37 1.11
N TRP A 201 -8.01 -3.17 1.65
CA TRP A 201 -7.02 -2.59 2.55
C TRP A 201 -7.62 -1.59 3.54
N ASN A 202 -6.92 -1.48 4.66
CA ASN A 202 -7.25 -0.62 5.78
C ASN A 202 -6.02 0.16 6.23
N LEU A 203 -6.27 1.36 6.77
CA LEU A 203 -5.29 2.19 7.46
C LEU A 203 -5.70 2.34 8.92
N TYR A 204 -4.77 2.09 9.84
CA TYR A 204 -5.00 2.18 11.28
C TYR A 204 -4.02 3.13 11.97
N GLU A 205 -4.58 3.99 12.81
CA GLU A 205 -3.85 4.85 13.73
C GLU A 205 -3.83 4.23 15.13
N PHE A 206 -2.69 4.31 15.83
CA PHE A 206 -2.61 3.85 17.20
C PHE A 206 -3.01 4.94 18.22
N THR A 207 -4.06 4.67 18.99
CA THR A 207 -4.65 5.62 19.95
C THR A 207 -4.02 5.56 21.36
N GLY A 208 -2.98 4.75 21.56
CA GLY A 208 -2.42 4.44 22.89
C GLY A 208 -3.10 3.26 23.60
N LYS A 209 -4.27 2.84 23.12
CA LYS A 209 -5.07 1.73 23.66
C LYS A 209 -5.37 0.63 22.64
N GLU A 210 -5.57 1.01 21.39
CA GLU A 210 -5.88 0.11 20.29
C GLU A 210 -5.54 0.78 18.95
N LEU A 211 -5.49 -0.03 17.90
CA LEU A 211 -5.51 0.48 16.53
C LEU A 211 -6.94 0.89 16.15
N LYS A 212 -7.13 2.19 15.92
CA LYS A 212 -8.37 2.79 15.37
C LYS A 212 -8.24 2.80 13.86
N ARG A 213 -9.20 2.21 13.15
CA ARG A 213 -9.26 2.30 11.70
C ARG A 213 -9.65 3.72 11.29
N ILE A 214 -8.82 4.36 10.45
CA ILE A 214 -9.07 5.69 9.91
C ILE A 214 -9.44 5.66 8.41
N TYR A 215 -9.20 4.53 7.74
CA TYR A 215 -9.69 4.28 6.39
C TYR A 215 -9.90 2.77 6.13
N SER A 216 -10.88 2.46 5.27
CA SER A 216 -11.16 1.13 4.75
C SER A 216 -11.78 1.23 3.37
N ASN A 217 -11.23 0.50 2.38
CA ASN A 217 -11.93 0.33 1.10
C ASN A 217 -12.91 -0.86 1.11
N VAL A 218 -12.83 -1.72 2.12
CA VAL A 218 -13.77 -2.85 2.36
C VAL A 218 -15.17 -2.31 2.68
N GLU A 219 -15.25 -1.26 3.50
CA GLU A 219 -16.53 -0.64 3.86
C GLU A 219 -17.04 0.35 2.80
N THR A 220 -16.13 1.02 2.07
CA THR A 220 -16.51 2.07 1.12
C THR A 220 -15.48 2.25 0.00
N ALA A 221 -15.95 2.32 -1.24
CA ALA A 221 -15.11 2.61 -2.41
C ALA A 221 -15.01 4.14 -2.72
N GLU A 222 -15.33 5.00 -1.75
CA GLU A 222 -15.47 6.46 -1.93
C GLU A 222 -14.21 7.21 -2.37
N LEU A 223 -13.02 6.66 -2.11
CA LEU A 223 -11.74 7.22 -2.57
C LEU A 223 -11.13 6.43 -3.74
N GLU A 224 -11.84 5.42 -4.23
CA GLU A 224 -11.41 4.52 -5.31
C GLU A 224 -12.40 4.62 -6.48
N ARG A 225 -12.98 3.51 -6.94
CA ARG A 225 -13.87 3.47 -8.10
C ARG A 225 -14.97 4.52 -8.03
N ASP A 226 -15.59 4.71 -6.86
CA ASP A 226 -16.74 5.61 -6.72
C ASP A 226 -16.34 7.10 -6.71
N ALA A 227 -15.04 7.40 -6.59
CA ALA A 227 -14.51 8.75 -6.66
C ALA A 227 -14.43 9.28 -8.10
N PHE A 228 -14.56 8.42 -9.11
CA PHE A 228 -14.36 8.76 -10.52
C PHE A 228 -15.53 8.32 -11.39
N ARG A 229 -15.69 9.03 -12.51
CA ARG A 229 -16.59 8.66 -13.61
C ARG A 229 -15.80 8.61 -14.90
N VAL A 230 -16.12 7.64 -15.72
CA VAL A 230 -15.60 7.52 -17.09
C VAL A 230 -16.74 7.56 -18.07
N GLU A 231 -16.57 8.32 -19.14
CA GLU A 231 -17.55 8.42 -20.23
C GLU A 231 -16.82 8.43 -21.57
N LEU A 232 -17.46 7.85 -22.59
CA LEU A 232 -16.99 7.96 -23.96
C LEU A 232 -17.50 9.25 -24.56
N LEU A 233 -16.69 9.85 -25.42
CA LEU A 233 -17.01 11.06 -26.18
C LEU A 233 -16.80 10.82 -27.68
N ASP A 234 -17.45 11.64 -28.49
CA ASP A 234 -17.18 11.73 -29.93
C ASP A 234 -15.67 11.86 -30.24
N ASP A 235 -15.31 11.47 -31.46
CA ASP A 235 -13.96 11.46 -32.01
C ASP A 235 -13.01 10.48 -31.28
N TYR A 236 -13.55 9.32 -30.87
CA TYR A 236 -12.81 8.24 -30.19
C TYR A 236 -12.09 8.72 -28.93
N LYS A 237 -12.79 9.47 -28.08
CA LYS A 237 -12.25 10.02 -26.85
C LYS A 237 -12.91 9.39 -25.65
N MET A 238 -12.20 9.39 -24.54
CA MET A 238 -12.78 9.17 -23.23
C MET A 238 -12.54 10.40 -22.36
N LYS A 239 -13.42 10.58 -21.38
CA LYS A 239 -13.29 11.57 -20.33
C LYS A 239 -13.33 10.89 -18.98
N ILE A 240 -12.38 11.27 -18.12
CA ILE A 240 -12.32 10.87 -16.72
C ILE A 240 -12.65 12.11 -15.88
N THR A 241 -13.59 11.99 -14.95
CA THR A 241 -14.02 13.09 -14.08
C THR A 241 -13.99 12.66 -12.61
N GLY A 242 -13.46 13.51 -11.73
CA GLY A 242 -13.56 13.33 -10.29
C GLY A 242 -14.95 13.74 -9.79
N VAL A 243 -15.58 12.92 -8.93
CA VAL A 243 -16.98 13.14 -8.50
C VAL A 243 -17.09 14.25 -7.45
N LYS A 244 -16.21 14.22 -6.45
CA LYS A 244 -16.23 15.15 -5.30
C LYS A 244 -15.05 16.14 -5.29
N PHE A 245 -14.20 16.12 -6.32
CA PHE A 245 -13.00 16.95 -6.39
C PHE A 245 -12.71 17.39 -7.83
N ASN A 246 -11.95 18.48 -7.97
CA ASN A 246 -11.69 19.08 -9.27
C ASN A 246 -10.64 18.28 -10.05
N TYR A 247 -11.10 17.33 -10.84
CA TYR A 247 -10.29 16.56 -11.76
C TYR A 247 -11.07 16.28 -13.03
N GLU A 248 -10.46 16.58 -14.18
CA GLU A 248 -10.99 16.27 -15.49
C GLU A 248 -9.84 15.99 -16.45
N GLN A 249 -9.94 14.91 -17.21
CA GLN A 249 -8.99 14.61 -18.28
C GLN A 249 -9.72 14.01 -19.48
N ILE A 250 -9.42 14.52 -20.68
CA ILE A 250 -9.94 14.00 -21.95
C ILE A 250 -8.77 13.39 -22.72
N ILE A 251 -8.91 12.14 -23.14
CA ILE A 251 -7.85 11.34 -23.75
C ILE A 251 -8.38 10.70 -25.03
N SER A 252 -7.57 10.69 -26.10
CA SER A 252 -7.92 9.93 -27.31
C SER A 252 -7.62 8.45 -27.10
N LEU A 253 -8.60 7.59 -27.36
CA LEU A 253 -8.42 6.14 -27.36
C LEU A 253 -7.41 5.69 -28.43
N LEU A 254 -7.30 6.45 -29.53
CA LEU A 254 -6.34 6.16 -30.59
C LEU A 254 -4.89 6.41 -30.12
N ASP A 255 -4.68 7.42 -29.26
CA ASP A 255 -3.38 7.70 -28.65
C ASP A 255 -2.97 6.61 -27.63
N LEU A 256 -3.94 5.82 -27.14
CA LEU A 256 -3.76 4.64 -26.30
C LEU A 256 -3.62 3.34 -27.11
N GLY A 257 -3.44 3.45 -28.43
CA GLY A 257 -3.20 2.30 -29.30
C GLY A 257 -4.46 1.52 -29.71
N CYS A 258 -5.67 1.99 -29.40
CA CYS A 258 -6.89 1.41 -29.97
C CYS A 258 -6.99 1.71 -31.47
N GLN A 259 -7.43 0.71 -32.25
CA GLN A 259 -7.68 0.90 -33.68
C GLN A 259 -9.14 1.28 -33.92
N LYS A 260 -9.39 2.13 -34.92
CA LYS A 260 -10.77 2.49 -35.29
C LYS A 260 -11.63 1.26 -35.62
N SER A 261 -11.05 0.27 -36.30
CA SER A 261 -11.73 -0.99 -36.62
C SER A 261 -12.15 -1.82 -35.40
N GLU A 262 -11.57 -1.57 -34.23
CA GLU A 262 -11.93 -2.23 -32.97
C GLU A 262 -13.04 -1.47 -32.23
N LEU A 263 -13.21 -0.17 -32.53
CA LEU A 263 -14.13 0.75 -31.87
C LEU A 263 -15.39 1.03 -32.68
N GLU A 264 -15.36 0.79 -34.00
CA GLU A 264 -16.48 1.06 -34.88
C GLU A 264 -17.41 -0.14 -35.04
N TYR A 265 -18.71 0.13 -35.22
CA TYR A 265 -19.68 -0.91 -35.55
C TYR A 265 -19.30 -1.62 -36.84
N VAL A 266 -19.44 -2.94 -36.80
CA VAL A 266 -19.44 -3.81 -37.97
C VAL A 266 -20.87 -4.35 -38.13
N ASP A 267 -21.30 -4.63 -39.36
CA ASP A 267 -22.61 -5.24 -39.63
C ASP A 267 -22.79 -6.49 -38.74
N PRO A 268 -23.93 -6.64 -38.03
CA PRO A 268 -24.21 -7.82 -37.19
C PRO A 268 -24.11 -9.16 -37.93
N ASN A 269 -24.22 -9.16 -39.27
CA ASN A 269 -24.10 -10.36 -40.09
C ASN A 269 -22.64 -10.76 -40.41
N ASP A 270 -21.67 -9.86 -40.17
CA ASP A 270 -20.22 -10.07 -40.33
C ASP A 270 -19.54 -10.42 -38.98
N LEU A 271 -20.34 -10.78 -37.98
CA LEU A 271 -19.83 -11.18 -36.66
C LEU A 271 -19.19 -12.57 -36.74
N ASP A 272 -17.87 -12.60 -36.94
CA ASP A 272 -17.10 -13.60 -36.21
C ASP A 272 -17.29 -13.30 -34.72
N ARG A 273 -17.56 -14.32 -33.90
CA ARG A 273 -17.91 -14.16 -32.46
C ARG A 273 -16.68 -13.76 -31.62
N SER A 274 -15.86 -12.83 -32.09
CA SER A 274 -14.68 -12.35 -31.36
C SER A 274 -15.07 -11.53 -30.14
N ASP A 275 -14.25 -11.64 -29.09
CA ASP A 275 -14.60 -11.45 -27.69
C ASP A 275 -14.66 -9.99 -27.17
N ASN A 276 -14.71 -8.96 -28.04
CA ASN A 276 -14.73 -7.56 -27.60
C ASN A 276 -15.77 -6.66 -28.31
N GLN A 277 -16.98 -7.18 -28.51
CA GLN A 277 -18.09 -6.42 -29.12
C GLN A 277 -18.50 -5.19 -28.28
N ALA A 278 -18.29 -5.24 -26.96
CA ALA A 278 -18.64 -4.15 -26.06
C ALA A 278 -17.90 -2.85 -26.37
N ALA A 279 -16.71 -2.90 -26.99
CA ALA A 279 -15.94 -1.72 -27.36
C ALA A 279 -16.44 -1.01 -28.64
N ARG A 280 -17.28 -1.67 -29.46
CA ARG A 280 -17.70 -1.18 -30.78
C ARG A 280 -18.91 -0.26 -30.70
N VAL A 281 -18.69 0.98 -30.28
CA VAL A 281 -19.77 1.96 -30.03
C VAL A 281 -19.76 3.18 -30.95
N TYR A 282 -18.81 3.24 -31.90
CA TYR A 282 -18.64 4.37 -32.80
C TYR A 282 -19.12 4.08 -34.22
N LYS A 283 -19.59 5.12 -34.91
CA LYS A 283 -19.81 5.13 -36.35
C LYS A 283 -19.17 6.38 -36.94
N GLU A 284 -18.10 6.19 -37.72
CA GLU A 284 -17.32 7.29 -38.32
C GLU A 284 -16.89 8.33 -37.28
N GLY A 285 -16.48 7.87 -36.10
CA GLY A 285 -16.06 8.71 -34.97
C GLY A 285 -17.19 9.33 -34.16
N LYS A 286 -18.47 9.13 -34.52
CA LYS A 286 -19.61 9.55 -33.71
C LYS A 286 -20.08 8.43 -32.80
N LEU A 287 -20.35 8.75 -31.54
CA LEU A 287 -21.01 7.81 -30.63
C LEU A 287 -22.44 7.59 -31.11
N GLY A 288 -22.73 6.33 -31.48
CA GLY A 288 -24.00 5.94 -32.08
C GLY A 288 -25.03 5.43 -31.07
N MET A 289 -24.72 5.50 -29.77
CA MET A 289 -25.42 4.82 -28.69
C MET A 289 -25.70 5.76 -27.52
N THR A 290 -26.73 5.46 -26.72
CA THR A 290 -26.99 6.19 -25.48
C THR A 290 -25.97 5.80 -24.40
N GLU A 291 -25.88 6.59 -23.32
CA GLU A 291 -25.01 6.28 -22.17
C GLU A 291 -25.28 4.86 -21.62
N GLU A 292 -26.56 4.46 -21.54
CA GLU A 292 -27.01 3.13 -21.10
C GLU A 292 -26.58 2.02 -22.07
N ASP A 293 -26.61 2.27 -23.39
CA ASP A 293 -26.16 1.30 -24.39
C ASP A 293 -24.62 1.14 -24.41
N THR A 294 -23.89 2.16 -23.96
CA THR A 294 -22.43 2.11 -23.77
C THR A 294 -22.01 1.63 -22.38
N ALA A 295 -22.96 1.30 -21.50
CA ALA A 295 -22.65 0.82 -20.15
C ALA A 295 -21.91 -0.52 -20.24
N GLY A 296 -20.63 -0.52 -19.83
CA GLY A 296 -19.73 -1.67 -19.96
C GLY A 296 -18.79 -1.62 -21.17
N ALA A 297 -18.99 -0.66 -22.10
CA ALA A 297 -18.01 -0.37 -23.14
C ALA A 297 -16.75 0.25 -22.55
N LEU A 298 -16.87 1.12 -21.54
CA LEU A 298 -15.77 1.72 -20.79
C LEU A 298 -16.00 1.45 -19.31
N SER A 299 -15.02 0.89 -18.62
CA SER A 299 -15.17 0.50 -17.21
C SER A 299 -13.96 0.91 -16.38
N LEU A 300 -14.25 1.33 -15.14
CA LEU A 300 -13.27 1.48 -14.07
C LEU A 300 -13.34 0.27 -13.15
N HIS A 301 -12.19 -0.37 -12.94
CA HIS A 301 -12.06 -1.46 -11.99
C HIS A 301 -11.18 -1.01 -10.82
N ALA A 302 -11.55 -1.44 -9.62
CA ALA A 302 -10.75 -1.23 -8.42
C ALA A 302 -9.37 -1.89 -8.56
N LEU A 303 -8.47 -1.57 -7.64
CA LEU A 303 -7.09 -2.02 -7.60
C LEU A 303 -7.00 -3.55 -7.80
N MET A 304 -6.37 -4.02 -8.88
CA MET A 304 -6.05 -5.44 -9.09
C MET A 304 -4.55 -5.61 -9.30
N ALA A 305 -3.94 -6.62 -8.67
CA ALA A 305 -2.57 -7.15 -8.88
C ALA A 305 -1.91 -6.77 -10.21
N GLU A 306 -0.76 -6.06 -10.23
CA GLU A 306 -0.13 -5.58 -11.48
C GLU A 306 0.15 -6.69 -12.51
N THR A 307 0.43 -7.91 -12.06
CA THR A 307 0.58 -9.11 -12.90
C THR A 307 -0.47 -10.16 -12.54
N TRP A 308 -1.10 -10.74 -13.56
CA TRP A 308 -2.07 -11.83 -13.42
C TRP A 308 -1.69 -12.96 -14.37
N ASP A 309 -0.58 -13.62 -14.05
CA ASP A 309 -0.22 -14.89 -14.64
C ASP A 309 0.07 -15.85 -13.48
N ASN A 310 -0.58 -17.01 -13.46
CA ASN A 310 -0.33 -18.10 -12.50
C ASN A 310 -0.46 -17.77 -11.01
N HIS A 311 -1.63 -17.32 -10.53
CA HIS A 311 -1.95 -17.24 -9.10
C HIS A 311 -1.10 -16.27 -8.26
N TYR A 312 -0.27 -15.46 -8.92
CA TYR A 312 0.57 -14.47 -8.27
C TYR A 312 -0.14 -13.16 -8.03
N ALA A 313 0.40 -12.40 -7.09
CA ALA A 313 0.53 -10.98 -7.28
C ALA A 313 1.63 -10.37 -6.42
N GLU A 314 2.46 -9.56 -7.07
CA GLU A 314 3.49 -8.72 -6.45
C GLU A 314 2.80 -7.46 -5.92
N TYR A 315 2.77 -7.25 -4.60
CA TYR A 315 2.07 -6.13 -3.97
C TYR A 315 3.04 -5.11 -3.39
N ASP A 316 3.69 -4.33 -4.26
CA ASP A 316 4.50 -3.19 -3.85
C ASP A 316 3.69 -1.89 -3.71
N TYR A 317 2.35 -1.96 -3.69
CA TYR A 317 1.44 -0.79 -3.69
C TYR A 317 1.78 0.27 -2.64
N PHE A 318 2.19 -0.17 -1.45
CA PHE A 318 2.44 0.70 -0.30
C PHE A 318 3.92 0.75 0.11
N LYS A 319 4.83 0.12 -0.67
CA LYS A 319 6.28 0.13 -0.37
C LYS A 319 6.99 1.35 -0.96
N GLU A 320 6.51 1.87 -2.09
CA GLU A 320 7.06 3.09 -2.69
C GLU A 320 6.67 4.30 -1.84
N ARG A 321 7.60 4.70 -0.96
CA ARG A 321 7.49 5.90 -0.14
C ARG A 321 7.74 7.12 -1.02
N ASN A 322 6.69 7.86 -1.33
CA ASN A 322 6.84 9.16 -1.95
C ASN A 322 7.21 10.20 -0.87
N ASP A 323 8.10 11.13 -1.21
CA ASP A 323 8.48 12.25 -0.33
C ASP A 323 7.27 13.12 0.08
N ASP A 324 6.16 13.01 -0.65
CA ASP A 324 4.93 13.78 -0.44
C ASP A 324 3.95 13.17 0.56
N LYS A 325 4.32 12.07 1.25
CA LYS A 325 3.48 11.37 2.23
C LYS A 325 2.14 10.87 1.67
N THR A 326 2.08 10.59 0.37
CA THR A 326 0.89 10.04 -0.27
C THR A 326 0.91 8.52 -0.42
N ILE A 327 -0.23 7.90 -0.17
CA ILE A 327 -0.51 6.50 -0.52
C ILE A 327 -0.99 6.45 -1.97
N ARG A 328 -0.33 5.66 -2.82
CA ARG A 328 -0.78 5.44 -4.21
C ARG A 328 -1.66 4.19 -4.28
N THR A 329 -2.88 4.36 -4.75
CA THR A 329 -3.73 3.26 -5.24
C THR A 329 -3.99 3.47 -6.74
N SER A 330 -4.26 2.40 -7.49
CA SER A 330 -4.42 2.48 -8.95
C SER A 330 -5.73 1.82 -9.38
N LEU A 331 -6.47 2.48 -10.27
CA LEU A 331 -7.67 1.94 -10.91
C LEU A 331 -7.34 1.53 -12.34
N ARG A 332 -7.87 0.40 -12.80
CA ARG A 332 -7.72 0.01 -14.21
C ARG A 332 -8.84 0.59 -15.04
N ILE A 333 -8.52 1.02 -16.25
CA ILE A 333 -9.49 1.47 -17.23
C ILE A 333 -9.50 0.48 -18.38
N THR A 334 -10.66 -0.10 -18.66
CA THR A 334 -10.83 -1.03 -19.78
C THR A 334 -11.83 -0.50 -20.81
N ILE A 335 -11.57 -0.79 -22.08
CA ILE A 335 -12.54 -0.65 -23.18
C ILE A 335 -12.97 -2.04 -23.68
N GLY A 336 -14.22 -2.38 -23.38
CA GLY A 336 -14.72 -3.75 -23.32
C GLY A 336 -13.77 -4.63 -22.50
N SER A 337 -13.16 -5.65 -23.11
CA SER A 337 -12.23 -6.57 -22.44
C SER A 337 -10.75 -6.13 -22.46
N LYS A 338 -10.40 -5.02 -23.13
CA LYS A 338 -9.00 -4.57 -23.27
C LYS A 338 -8.67 -3.51 -22.21
N GLU A 339 -7.60 -3.71 -21.43
CA GLU A 339 -7.02 -2.65 -20.59
C GLU A 339 -6.38 -1.59 -21.51
N ILE A 340 -6.65 -0.31 -21.23
CA ILE A 340 -6.14 0.83 -22.01
C ILE A 340 -5.29 1.78 -21.18
N GLY A 341 -5.25 1.57 -19.86
CA GLY A 341 -4.41 2.32 -18.95
C GLY A 341 -4.85 2.21 -17.51
N LYS A 342 -4.10 2.89 -16.66
CA LYS A 342 -4.29 2.94 -15.21
C LYS A 342 -4.47 4.38 -14.77
N LEU A 343 -5.36 4.61 -13.81
CA LEU A 343 -5.52 5.86 -13.10
C LEU A 343 -4.91 5.74 -11.71
N ASN A 344 -3.75 6.35 -11.51
CA ASN A 344 -3.07 6.40 -10.22
C ASN A 344 -3.72 7.48 -9.36
N VAL A 345 -4.23 7.10 -8.20
CA VAL A 345 -4.88 7.95 -7.21
C VAL A 345 -3.94 8.09 -6.02
N TYR A 346 -3.60 9.32 -5.67
CA TYR A 346 -2.70 9.63 -4.58
C TYR A 346 -3.52 10.17 -3.40
N LEU A 347 -3.61 9.35 -2.36
CA LEU A 347 -4.34 9.64 -1.13
C LEU A 347 -3.39 10.30 -0.12
N LYS A 348 -3.87 11.33 0.56
CA LYS A 348 -3.15 11.99 1.65
C LYS A 348 -4.03 12.05 2.89
N TYR A 349 -3.42 12.10 4.06
CA TYR A 349 -4.15 12.39 5.28
C TYR A 349 -4.48 13.88 5.36
N ASP A 350 -5.73 14.17 5.71
CA ASP A 350 -6.23 15.50 6.00
C ASP A 350 -6.49 15.63 7.50
N ALA A 351 -5.63 16.41 8.16
CA ALA A 351 -5.71 16.65 9.60
C ALA A 351 -6.94 17.47 10.02
N GLU A 352 -7.56 18.23 9.10
CA GLU A 352 -8.78 18.98 9.43
C GLU A 352 -10.00 18.06 9.54
N THR A 353 -10.06 17.01 8.71
CA THR A 353 -11.18 16.06 8.69
C THR A 353 -10.89 14.73 9.40
N ASP A 354 -9.66 14.52 9.88
CA ASP A 354 -9.18 13.26 10.47
C ASP A 354 -9.43 12.06 9.55
N SER A 355 -9.12 12.21 8.25
CA SER A 355 -9.41 11.19 7.24
C SER A 355 -8.46 11.24 6.05
N LEU A 356 -8.40 10.15 5.26
CA LEU A 356 -7.77 10.19 3.94
C LEU A 356 -8.64 10.97 2.95
N VAL A 357 -7.99 11.68 2.04
CA VAL A 357 -8.62 12.40 0.91
C VAL A 357 -7.78 12.22 -0.36
N ILE A 358 -8.41 12.37 -1.52
CA ILE A 358 -7.69 12.37 -2.80
C ILE A 358 -6.92 13.69 -2.93
N GLY A 359 -5.60 13.61 -2.96
CA GLY A 359 -4.71 14.76 -3.18
C GLY A 359 -4.53 15.07 -4.65
N ARG A 360 -4.36 14.04 -5.48
CA ARG A 360 -4.26 14.13 -6.95
C ARG A 360 -4.57 12.78 -7.59
N ALA A 361 -4.81 12.80 -8.91
CA ALA A 361 -4.91 11.61 -9.73
C ALA A 361 -4.14 11.80 -11.03
N GLU A 362 -3.60 10.71 -11.60
CA GLU A 362 -2.78 10.73 -12.82
C GLU A 362 -3.08 9.51 -13.68
N PHE A 363 -3.52 9.75 -14.92
CA PHE A 363 -3.72 8.67 -15.89
C PHE A 363 -2.42 8.30 -16.62
N VAL A 364 -2.17 7.01 -16.74
CA VAL A 364 -1.07 6.41 -17.48
C VAL A 364 -1.63 5.41 -18.50
N GLY A 365 -1.46 5.69 -19.79
CA GLY A 365 -1.92 4.81 -20.86
C GLY A 365 -1.06 3.55 -21.01
N GLU A 366 -1.69 2.42 -21.38
CA GLU A 366 -0.96 1.27 -21.91
C GLU A 366 -0.44 1.64 -23.32
N LYS A 367 0.82 1.31 -23.62
CA LYS A 367 1.47 1.65 -24.89
C LYS A 367 1.50 0.49 -25.87
#